data_AF-A0A2D7TRH8-F1
#
_entry.id   AF-A0A2D7TRH8-F1
#
_cell.length_a   1.000
_cell.length_b   1.000
_cell.length_c   1.000
_cell.angle_alpha   90.00
_cell.angle_beta   90.00
_cell.angle_gamma   90.00
#
_symmetry.space_group_name_H-M   'P 1'
#
loop_
_entity.id
_entity.type
_entity.pdbx_description
1 polymer ?
#
loop_
_entity_poly.entity_id
_entity_poly.type
_entity_poly.pdbx_seq_one_letter_code
_entity_poly.pdbx_strand_id
1 'polypeptide(L)'
;MFGKKEVSVEVGDYFVEPLAGKKRIFRALGIAEKASAEAFVSTWQVTEITQFNNLPHARIINSESGITRTISVDTLARQENYLKQKA
;
A
#
# COMPACT_ATOMS: atom_id res chain seq x y z
N MET A 1 1.93 -16.92 -21.11
CA MET A 1 0.92 -16.11 -20.37
C MET A 1 0.87 -16.64 -18.95
N PHE A 2 1.48 -15.96 -17.99
CA PHE A 2 1.48 -16.39 -16.59
C PHE A 2 0.60 -15.44 -15.80
N GLY A 3 -0.55 -15.94 -15.33
CA GLY A 3 -1.46 -15.20 -14.46
C GLY A 3 -0.72 -14.83 -13.18
N LYS A 4 -0.36 -13.55 -13.06
CA LYS A 4 0.01 -13.00 -11.76
C LYS A 4 -1.19 -13.21 -10.83
N LYS A 5 -0.92 -13.69 -9.62
CA LYS A 5 -1.95 -13.97 -8.62
C LYS A 5 -2.50 -12.64 -8.13
N GLU A 6 -3.65 -12.23 -8.67
CA GLU A 6 -4.33 -11.01 -8.25
C GLU A 6 -5.11 -11.25 -6.95
N VAL A 7 -5.18 -10.23 -6.10
CA VAL A 7 -6.02 -10.23 -4.90
C VAL A 7 -7.28 -9.42 -5.13
N SER A 8 -8.39 -9.80 -4.48
CA SER A 8 -9.56 -8.93 -4.41
C SER A 8 -9.24 -7.67 -3.63
N VAL A 9 -9.91 -6.58 -3.99
CA VAL A 9 -9.82 -5.27 -3.32
C VAL A 9 -11.22 -4.87 -2.91
N GLU A 10 -11.44 -4.76 -1.62
CA GLU A 10 -12.72 -4.47 -0.98
C GLU A 10 -12.56 -3.33 0.02
N VAL A 11 -13.66 -2.62 0.31
CA VAL A 11 -13.67 -1.61 1.36
C VAL A 11 -13.39 -2.27 2.70
N GLY A 12 -12.46 -1.69 3.48
CA GLY A 12 -11.97 -2.24 4.74
C GLY A 12 -10.65 -3.01 4.61
N ASP A 13 -10.22 -3.35 3.40
CA ASP A 13 -8.92 -4.00 3.18
C ASP A 13 -7.75 -3.09 3.60
N TYR A 14 -6.70 -3.71 4.13
CA TYR A 14 -5.43 -3.04 4.46
C TYR A 14 -4.33 -3.45 3.50
N PHE A 15 -3.53 -2.46 3.09
CA PHE A 15 -2.37 -2.61 2.23
C PHE A 15 -1.15 -1.95 2.85
N VAL A 16 0.00 -2.58 2.64
CA VAL A 16 1.30 -2.06 3.05
C VAL A 16 2.04 -1.58 1.82
N GLU A 17 2.51 -0.34 1.84
CA GLU A 17 3.43 0.19 0.84
C GLU A 17 4.85 0.06 1.38
N PRO A 18 5.61 -0.99 1.00
CA PRO A 18 6.99 -1.14 1.40
C PRO A 18 7.83 -0.05 0.72
N LEU A 19 8.66 0.62 1.51
CA LEU A 19 9.49 1.69 0.98
C LEU A 19 10.78 1.12 0.41
N ALA A 20 10.76 0.85 -0.91
CA ALA A 20 11.94 0.41 -1.64
C ALA A 20 13.13 1.35 -1.38
N GLY A 21 14.23 0.80 -0.85
CA GLY A 21 15.46 1.57 -0.59
C GLY A 21 15.50 2.40 0.70
N LYS A 22 14.37 2.65 1.40
CA LYS A 22 14.39 3.44 2.65
C LYS A 22 15.27 2.80 3.71
N LYS A 23 15.24 1.47 3.91
CA LYS A 23 16.15 0.81 4.88
C LYS A 23 17.63 1.19 4.68
N ARG A 24 18.08 1.29 3.42
CA ARG A 24 19.46 1.73 3.08
C ARG A 24 19.66 3.21 3.40
N ILE A 25 18.70 4.07 3.05
CA ILE A 25 18.73 5.51 3.33
C ILE A 25 18.76 5.78 4.85
N PHE A 26 17.85 5.17 5.61
CA PHE A 26 17.78 5.36 7.07
C PHE A 26 18.99 4.79 7.80
N ARG A 27 19.60 3.70 7.29
CA ARG A 27 20.89 3.21 7.81
C ARG A 27 22.02 4.20 7.52
N ALA A 28 22.06 4.77 6.31
CA ALA A 28 23.03 5.80 5.96
C ALA A 28 22.87 7.08 6.80
N LEU A 29 21.64 7.39 7.24
CA LEU A 29 21.33 8.51 8.14
C LEU A 29 21.51 8.19 9.63
N GLY A 30 21.94 6.98 10.01
CA GLY A 30 22.11 6.58 11.41
C GLY A 30 20.81 6.36 12.21
N ILE A 31 19.65 6.37 11.53
CA ILE A 31 18.33 6.27 12.17
C ILE A 31 17.92 4.80 12.39
N ALA A 32 18.43 3.88 11.55
CA ALA A 32 17.91 2.52 11.45
C ALA A 32 18.43 1.49 12.48
N GLU A 33 19.40 1.80 13.33
CA GLU A 33 19.95 0.78 14.24
C GLU A 33 18.96 0.36 15.35
N LYS A 34 17.97 1.21 15.68
CA LYS A 34 16.98 0.95 16.73
C LYS A 34 15.52 0.95 16.25
N ALA A 35 15.26 1.27 14.98
CA ALA A 35 13.90 1.33 14.44
C ALA A 35 13.42 -0.05 14.00
N SER A 36 12.22 -0.47 14.43
CA SER A 36 11.61 -1.74 13.98
C SER A 36 11.36 -1.70 12.47
N ALA A 37 11.30 -2.88 11.83
CA ALA A 37 11.01 -2.98 10.40
C ALA A 37 9.65 -2.35 10.02
N GLU A 38 8.72 -2.27 10.97
CA GLU A 38 7.41 -1.64 10.82
C GLU A 38 7.50 -0.11 10.66
N ALA A 39 8.56 0.53 11.17
CA ALA A 39 8.78 1.97 11.00
C ALA A 39 9.10 2.38 9.54
N PHE A 40 9.25 1.40 8.63
CA PHE A 40 9.62 1.63 7.23
C PHE A 40 8.52 1.23 6.25
N VAL A 41 7.30 1.07 6.72
CA VAL A 41 6.16 0.76 5.87
C VAL A 41 5.03 1.74 6.09
N SER A 42 4.35 2.13 5.02
CA SER A 42 3.12 2.90 5.15
C SER A 42 1.92 1.95 5.09
N THR A 43 1.06 1.99 6.10
CA THR A 43 -0.19 1.22 6.12
C THR A 43 -1.34 2.06 5.56
N TRP A 44 -2.10 1.47 4.66
CA TRP A 44 -3.18 2.10 3.92
C TRP A 44 -4.46 1.28 4.02
N GLN A 45 -5.57 1.90 4.36
CA GLN A 45 -6.89 1.26 4.40
C GLN A 45 -7.74 1.70 3.21
N VAL A 46 -8.41 0.77 2.53
CA VAL A 46 -9.41 1.08 1.51
C VAL A 46 -10.68 1.60 2.18
N THR A 47 -11.05 2.84 1.91
CA THR A 47 -12.24 3.47 2.50
C THR A 47 -13.43 3.51 1.54
N GLU A 48 -13.15 3.48 0.23
CA GLU A 48 -14.18 3.64 -0.80
C GLU A 48 -13.70 3.02 -2.11
N ILE A 49 -14.61 2.47 -2.90
CA ILE A 49 -14.35 2.06 -4.28
C ILE A 49 -15.29 2.86 -5.17
N THR A 50 -14.70 3.65 -6.07
CA THR A 50 -15.41 4.52 -7.02
C THR A 50 -15.01 4.17 -8.45
N GLN A 51 -15.69 4.79 -9.42
CA GLN A 51 -15.34 4.65 -10.83
C GLN A 51 -15.02 6.02 -11.44
N PHE A 52 -13.98 6.05 -12.26
CA PHE A 52 -13.64 7.21 -13.10
C PHE A 52 -13.44 6.72 -14.52
N ASN A 53 -14.17 7.28 -15.49
CA ASN A 53 -14.20 6.82 -16.88
C ASN A 53 -14.45 5.29 -17.00
N ASN A 54 -15.40 4.77 -16.21
CA ASN A 54 -15.73 3.33 -16.13
C ASN A 54 -14.58 2.42 -15.67
N LEU A 55 -13.52 2.98 -15.07
CA LEU A 55 -12.42 2.22 -14.49
C LEU A 55 -12.48 2.28 -12.95
N PRO A 56 -12.35 1.13 -12.25
CA PRO A 56 -12.45 1.07 -10.81
C PRO A 56 -11.22 1.66 -10.11
N HIS A 57 -11.46 2.53 -9.14
CA HIS A 57 -10.45 3.18 -8.31
C HIS A 57 -10.80 3.03 -6.83
N ALA A 58 -9.80 2.74 -6.01
CA ALA A 58 -9.90 2.72 -4.57
C ALA A 58 -9.45 4.08 -4.00
N ARG A 59 -10.23 4.64 -3.08
CA ARG A 59 -9.75 5.66 -2.15
C ARG A 59 -9.11 4.92 -0.98
N ILE A 60 -7.85 5.25 -0.69
CA ILE A 60 -7.11 4.70 0.43
C ILE A 60 -6.70 5.81 1.39
N ILE A 61 -6.68 5.53 2.69
CA ILE A 61 -6.22 6.44 3.74
C ILE A 61 -5.03 5.83 4.47
N ASN A 62 -3.98 6.63 4.70
CA ASN A 62 -2.85 6.21 5.51
C ASN A 62 -3.24 6.20 6.99
N SER A 63 -3.05 5.07 7.67
CA SER A 63 -3.51 4.88 9.05
C SER A 63 -2.80 5.77 10.07
N GLU A 64 -1.59 6.25 9.77
CA GLU A 64 -0.80 7.07 10.70
C GLU A 64 -0.96 8.57 10.42
N SER A 65 -0.91 8.98 9.15
CA SER A 65 -0.89 10.38 8.74
C SER A 65 -2.24 10.93 8.31
N GLY A 66 -3.24 10.08 8.09
CA GLY A 66 -4.56 10.48 7.57
C GLY A 66 -4.55 10.94 6.10
N ILE A 67 -3.40 10.89 5.42
CA ILE A 67 -3.29 11.25 4.00
C ILE A 67 -4.17 10.32 3.17
N THR A 68 -4.96 10.87 2.25
CA THR A 68 -5.79 10.11 1.32
C THR A 68 -5.18 10.06 -0.08
N ARG A 69 -5.34 8.94 -0.78
CA ARG A 69 -4.95 8.77 -2.19
C ARG A 69 -6.07 8.08 -2.96
N THR A 70 -6.12 8.33 -4.26
CA THR A 70 -6.94 7.56 -5.22
C THR A 70 -6.00 6.72 -6.08
N ILE A 71 -6.21 5.41 -6.09
CA ILE A 71 -5.36 4.45 -6.81
C ILE A 71 -6.25 3.52 -7.62
N SER A 72 -5.81 3.10 -8.81
CA SER A 72 -6.56 2.10 -9.58
C SER A 72 -6.67 0.78 -8.81
N VAL A 73 -7.83 0.13 -8.88
CA VAL A 73 -8.01 -1.18 -8.22
C VAL A 73 -7.04 -2.23 -8.78
N ASP A 74 -6.74 -2.19 -10.08
CA ASP A 74 -5.77 -3.08 -10.72
C ASP A 74 -4.36 -2.95 -10.11
N THR A 75 -3.91 -1.74 -9.79
CA THR A 75 -2.61 -1.54 -9.11
C THR A 75 -2.55 -2.22 -7.74
N LEU A 76 -3.64 -2.16 -6.97
CA LEU A 76 -3.73 -2.82 -5.66
C LEU A 76 -3.85 -4.34 -5.81
N ALA A 77 -4.66 -4.81 -6.77
CA ALA A 77 -4.89 -6.23 -7.03
C ALA A 77 -3.61 -6.96 -7.46
N ARG A 78 -2.76 -6.29 -8.26
CA ARG A 78 -1.47 -6.84 -8.72
C ARG A 78 -0.36 -6.82 -7.68
N GLN A 79 -0.58 -6.12 -6.57
CA GLN A 79 0.36 -5.99 -5.46
C GLN A 79 1.78 -5.53 -5.85
N GLU A 80 1.89 -4.64 -6.86
CA GLU A 80 3.21 -4.22 -7.36
C GLU A 80 3.92 -3.29 -6.36
N ASN A 81 3.18 -2.33 -5.80
CA ASN A 81 3.67 -1.37 -4.81
C ASN A 81 2.94 -1.47 -3.46
N TYR A 82 1.83 -2.22 -3.40
CA TYR A 82 0.93 -2.30 -2.26
C TYR A 82 0.63 -3.76 -1.96
N LEU A 83 1.12 -4.27 -0.84
CA LEU A 83 0.94 -5.66 -0.44
C LEU A 83 -0.28 -5.76 0.49
N LYS A 84 -1.28 -6.55 0.12
CA LYS A 84 -2.48 -6.75 0.97
C LYS A 84 -2.08 -7.45 2.26
N GLN A 85 -2.45 -6.89 3.41
CA GLN A 85 -2.33 -7.57 4.69
C GLN A 85 -3.38 -8.67 4.76
N LYS A 86 -2.98 -9.85 5.22
CA LYS A 86 -3.95 -10.88 5.57
C LYS A 86 -4.64 -10.45 6.86
N ALA A 87 -5.97 -10.52 6.87
CA ALA A 87 -6.77 -10.43 8.09
C ALA A 87 -6.41 -11.56 9.06
#